data_AF-A0A0R1QIS8-F1
#
_entry.id   AF-A0A0R1QIS8-F1
#
_cell.length_a   1.000
_cell.length_b   1.000
_cell.length_c   1.000
_cell.angle_alpha   90.00
_cell.angle_beta   90.00
_cell.angle_gamma   90.00
#
_symmetry.space_group_name_H-M   'P 1'
#
loop_
_entity.id
_entity.type
_entity.pdbx_description
1 polymer ?
#
loop_
_entity_poly.entity_id
_entity_poly.type
_entity_poly.pdbx_seq_one_letter_code
_entity_poly.pdbx_strand_id
1 'polypeptide(L)'
;MQVKLSDILEGMDFIGDDRGYFYRVKTGTVEMDDEDFFADMEPAFDPETEDVIYLPSQWDINDRQIMFDFVDQLQDNKQIDLLLNRLHGHKPYRRFKDGVLELGIQDAWYAFQAATYRQIALNWARENDLQVIE
;
A
#
# COMPACT_ATOMS: atom_id res chain seq x y z
N MET A 1 -18.85 6.75 -9.96
CA MET A 1 -18.25 5.39 -9.87
C MET A 1 -17.96 5.10 -8.41
N GLN A 2 -18.09 3.87 -7.92
CA GLN A 2 -17.94 3.55 -6.49
C GLN A 2 -16.92 2.43 -6.28
N VAL A 3 -16.18 2.52 -5.18
CA VAL A 3 -15.17 1.52 -4.79
C VAL A 3 -15.18 1.36 -3.28
N LYS A 4 -15.07 0.11 -2.80
CA LYS A 4 -14.93 -0.14 -1.37
C LYS A 4 -13.53 0.19 -0.90
N LEU A 5 -13.43 0.87 0.22
CA LEU A 5 -12.15 1.17 0.83
C LEU A 5 -11.40 -0.10 1.25
N SER A 6 -12.13 -1.10 1.77
CA SER A 6 -11.56 -2.40 2.12
C SER A 6 -10.81 -3.02 0.93
N ASP A 7 -11.42 -2.98 -0.25
CA ASP A 7 -10.88 -3.64 -1.44
C ASP A 7 -9.60 -2.94 -1.92
N ILE A 8 -9.53 -1.60 -1.79
CA ILE A 8 -8.30 -0.84 -2.09
C ILE A 8 -7.20 -1.19 -1.10
N LEU A 9 -7.51 -1.17 0.21
CA LEU A 9 -6.54 -1.45 1.27
C LEU A 9 -6.00 -2.88 1.19
N GLU A 10 -6.87 -3.86 0.96
CA GLU A 10 -6.49 -5.25 0.73
C GLU A 10 -5.56 -5.34 -0.48
N GLY A 11 -5.89 -4.70 -1.60
CA GLY A 11 -5.00 -4.65 -2.76
C GLY A 11 -3.61 -4.10 -2.40
N MET A 12 -3.57 -2.95 -1.73
CA MET A 12 -2.32 -2.28 -1.32
C MET A 12 -1.45 -3.14 -0.39
N ASP A 13 -2.03 -3.97 0.48
CA ASP A 13 -1.29 -4.86 1.39
C ASP A 13 -0.53 -5.97 0.64
N PHE A 14 -0.97 -6.32 -0.57
CA PHE A 14 -0.39 -7.39 -1.38
C PHE A 14 0.45 -6.91 -2.57
N ILE A 15 0.55 -5.59 -2.78
CA ILE A 15 1.39 -5.01 -3.83
C ILE A 15 2.87 -5.33 -3.59
N GLY A 16 3.59 -5.63 -4.66
CA GLY A 16 5.03 -5.85 -4.64
C GLY A 16 5.64 -5.76 -6.04
N ASP A 17 6.92 -6.12 -6.16
CA ASP A 17 7.67 -6.05 -7.43
C ASP A 17 6.98 -6.78 -8.60
N ASP A 18 6.37 -7.93 -8.33
CA ASP A 18 5.73 -8.80 -9.34
C ASP A 18 4.20 -8.90 -9.16
N ARG A 19 3.59 -8.04 -8.33
CA ARG A 19 2.16 -8.12 -8.01
C ARG A 19 1.54 -6.73 -8.02
N GLY A 20 0.72 -6.46 -9.02
CA GLY A 20 -0.10 -5.26 -9.14
C GLY A 20 -1.57 -5.53 -8.84
N TYR A 21 -2.34 -4.46 -8.69
CA TYR A 21 -3.79 -4.50 -8.59
C TYR A 21 -4.38 -3.35 -9.40
N PHE A 22 -5.56 -3.54 -9.95
CA PHE A 22 -6.30 -2.50 -10.64
C PHE A 22 -7.78 -2.52 -10.26
N TYR A 23 -8.42 -1.38 -10.41
CA TYR A 23 -9.85 -1.22 -10.33
C TYR A 23 -10.45 -1.32 -11.74
N ARG A 24 -11.36 -2.28 -11.94
CA ARG A 24 -12.08 -2.48 -13.20
C ARG A 24 -13.34 -1.62 -13.24
N VAL A 25 -13.38 -0.64 -14.16
CA VAL A 25 -14.48 0.34 -14.26
C VAL A 25 -15.83 -0.32 -14.53
N LYS A 26 -15.84 -1.35 -15.39
CA LYS A 26 -17.07 -2.03 -15.81
C LYS A 26 -17.81 -2.71 -14.65
N THR A 27 -17.07 -3.29 -13.71
CA THR A 27 -17.61 -4.11 -12.61
C THR A 27 -17.59 -3.38 -11.27
N GLY A 28 -16.70 -2.40 -11.11
CA GLY A 28 -16.46 -1.71 -9.85
C GLY A 28 -15.66 -2.52 -8.84
N THR A 29 -14.82 -3.44 -9.30
CA THR A 29 -14.04 -4.37 -8.47
C THR A 29 -12.56 -4.08 -8.53
N VAL A 30 -11.86 -4.27 -7.39
CA VAL A 30 -10.40 -4.33 -7.36
C VAL A 30 -9.97 -5.76 -7.62
N GLU A 31 -9.09 -5.95 -8.59
CA GLU A 31 -8.61 -7.24 -9.08
C GLU A 31 -7.08 -7.24 -9.11
N MET A 32 -6.50 -8.43 -8.92
CA MET A 32 -5.06 -8.63 -9.02
C MET A 32 -4.65 -8.58 -10.49
N ASP A 33 -3.54 -7.90 -10.76
CA ASP A 33 -2.88 -7.92 -12.06
C ASP A 33 -1.99 -9.16 -12.13
N ASP A 34 -2.55 -10.23 -12.69
CA ASP A 34 -1.89 -11.52 -12.90
C ASP A 34 -1.87 -11.82 -14.40
N GLU A 35 -0.82 -11.36 -15.08
CA GLU A 35 -0.65 -11.53 -16.52
C GLU A 35 -0.75 -13.01 -16.93
N ASP A 36 -0.19 -13.93 -16.13
CA ASP A 36 -0.23 -15.36 -16.40
C ASP A 36 -1.67 -15.90 -16.30
N PHE A 37 -2.47 -15.42 -15.33
CA PHE A 37 -3.87 -15.79 -15.21
C PHE A 37 -4.73 -15.26 -16.37
N PHE A 38 -4.46 -14.05 -16.84
CA PHE A 38 -5.24 -13.44 -17.92
C PHE A 38 -4.84 -13.92 -19.32
N ALA A 39 -3.62 -14.43 -19.50
CA ALA A 39 -3.15 -14.94 -20.79
C ALA A 39 -3.99 -16.13 -21.30
N ASP A 40 -4.58 -16.91 -20.39
CA ASP A 40 -5.42 -18.06 -20.71
C ASP A 40 -6.92 -17.70 -20.87
N MET A 41 -7.32 -16.44 -20.66
CA MET A 41 -8.69 -15.98 -20.92
C MET A 41 -8.93 -15.72 -22.42
N GLU A 42 -10.14 -16.05 -22.89
CA GLU A 42 -10.60 -15.79 -24.26
C GLU A 42 -11.85 -14.87 -24.19
N PRO A 43 -11.76 -13.60 -24.61
CA PRO A 43 -10.58 -12.93 -25.17
C PRO A 43 -9.52 -12.61 -24.09
N ALA A 44 -8.26 -12.48 -24.53
CA ALA A 44 -7.18 -12.04 -23.66
C ALA A 44 -7.50 -10.65 -23.08
N PHE A 45 -7.16 -10.45 -21.81
CA PHE A 45 -7.30 -9.16 -21.16
C PHE A 45 -6.39 -8.13 -21.83
N ASP A 46 -6.96 -7.03 -22.30
CA ASP A 46 -6.22 -5.88 -22.82
C ASP A 46 -6.62 -4.64 -22.00
N PRO A 47 -5.74 -4.13 -21.12
CA PRO A 47 -6.03 -3.00 -20.26
C PRO A 47 -6.38 -1.72 -21.04
N GLU A 48 -5.95 -1.57 -22.31
CA GLU A 48 -6.35 -0.45 -23.17
C GLU A 48 -7.82 -0.52 -23.58
N THR A 49 -8.41 -1.72 -23.63
CA THR A 49 -9.81 -1.96 -24.01
C THR A 49 -10.73 -2.23 -22.82
N GLU A 50 -10.16 -2.47 -21.65
CA GLU A 50 -10.88 -2.96 -20.47
C GLU A 50 -11.28 -1.87 -19.46
N ASP A 51 -10.93 -0.60 -19.71
CA ASP A 51 -11.14 0.55 -18.81
C ASP A 51 -10.75 0.19 -17.37
N VAL A 52 -9.43 0.08 -17.11
CA VAL A 52 -8.89 -0.22 -15.79
C VAL A 52 -8.08 0.94 -15.23
N ILE A 53 -8.06 1.05 -13.91
CA ILE A 53 -7.32 2.07 -13.17
C ILE A 53 -6.40 1.34 -12.19
N TYR A 54 -5.09 1.37 -12.43
CA TYR A 54 -4.13 0.74 -11.53
C TYR A 54 -4.16 1.39 -10.13
N LEU A 55 -4.12 0.55 -9.10
CA LEU A 55 -3.89 1.00 -7.73
C LEU A 55 -2.49 1.63 -7.62
N PRO A 56 -2.24 2.43 -6.56
CA PRO A 56 -0.91 2.99 -6.32
C PRO A 56 0.15 1.89 -6.29
N SER A 57 1.22 2.04 -7.06
CA SER A 57 2.33 1.08 -7.04
C SER A 57 3.07 1.12 -5.70
N GLN A 58 3.94 0.14 -5.43
CA GLN A 58 4.82 0.18 -4.26
C GLN A 58 5.68 1.46 -4.19
N TRP A 59 5.95 2.09 -5.33
CA TRP A 59 6.70 3.34 -5.42
C TRP A 59 5.86 4.55 -5.04
N ASP A 60 4.56 4.52 -5.34
CA ASP A 60 3.60 5.54 -4.94
C ASP A 60 3.25 5.44 -3.45
N ILE A 61 3.11 4.21 -2.94
CA ILE A 61 2.90 3.94 -1.51
C ILE A 61 4.14 4.33 -0.70
N ASN A 62 5.32 3.96 -1.21
CA ASN A 62 6.62 4.24 -0.62
C ASN A 62 6.67 3.87 0.88
N ASP A 63 6.45 2.58 1.18
CA ASP A 63 6.52 2.01 2.53
C ASP A 63 7.76 2.46 3.31
N ARG A 64 8.88 2.60 2.60
CA ARG A 64 10.12 3.09 3.19
C ARG A 64 9.98 4.50 3.73
N GLN A 65 9.37 5.41 2.98
CA GLN A 65 9.10 6.76 3.45
C GLN A 65 8.12 6.75 4.63
N ILE A 66 7.07 5.93 4.58
CA ILE A 66 6.11 5.77 5.71
C ILE A 66 6.86 5.39 7.01
N MET A 67 7.85 4.50 6.93
CA MET A 67 8.68 4.17 8.09
C MET A 67 9.51 5.35 8.60
N PHE A 68 10.10 6.17 7.71
CA PHE A 68 10.82 7.37 8.12
C PHE A 68 9.88 8.41 8.75
N ASP A 69 8.72 8.65 8.14
CA ASP A 69 7.71 9.59 8.64
C ASP A 69 7.21 9.20 10.04
N PHE A 70 7.04 7.90 10.31
CA PHE A 70 6.73 7.41 11.66
C PHE A 70 7.83 7.77 12.66
N VAL A 71 9.09 7.57 12.29
CA VAL A 71 10.22 7.88 13.16
C VAL A 71 10.29 9.37 13.45
N ASP A 72 10.01 10.22 12.46
CA ASP A 72 9.98 11.68 12.61
C ASP A 72 8.89 12.18 13.57
N GLN A 73 7.85 11.36 13.84
CA GLN A 73 6.79 11.69 14.81
C GLN A 73 7.13 11.32 16.26
N LEU A 74 8.19 10.52 16.48
CA LEU A 74 8.57 10.12 17.83
C LEU A 74 9.21 11.30 18.59
N GLN A 75 9.06 11.29 19.92
CA GLN A 75 9.63 12.32 20.80
C GLN A 75 10.87 11.83 21.56
N ASP A 76 11.06 10.51 21.67
CA ASP A 76 12.18 9.91 22.39
C ASP A 76 13.36 9.70 21.44
N ASN A 77 14.42 10.50 21.63
CA ASN A 77 15.64 10.42 20.84
C ASN A 77 16.25 9.01 20.78
N LYS A 78 16.12 8.19 21.85
CA LYS A 78 16.64 6.81 21.83
C LYS A 78 15.85 5.92 20.88
N GLN A 79 14.53 6.11 20.81
CA GLN A 79 13.68 5.37 19.88
C GLN A 79 13.99 5.78 18.45
N ILE A 80 14.13 7.09 18.21
CA ILE A 80 14.50 7.67 16.92
C ILE A 80 15.84 7.09 16.45
N ASP A 81 16.90 7.22 17.26
CA ASP A 81 18.24 6.76 16.92
C ASP A 81 18.30 5.26 16.61
N LEU A 82 17.57 4.45 17.39
CA LEU A 82 17.48 3.01 17.19
C LEU A 82 16.80 2.70 15.84
N LEU A 83 15.62 3.26 15.58
CA LEU A 83 14.85 2.95 14.38
C LEU A 83 15.53 3.48 13.11
N LEU A 84 16.11 4.68 13.13
CA LEU A 84 16.89 5.20 12.00
C LEU A 84 18.08 4.27 11.68
N ASN A 85 18.77 3.75 12.69
CA ASN A 85 19.83 2.75 12.48
C ASN A 85 19.30 1.43 11.86
N ARG A 86 18.06 1.03 12.18
CA ARG A 86 17.44 -0.17 11.60
C ARG A 86 17.01 0.05 10.15
N LEU A 87 16.61 1.27 9.79
CA LEU A 87 16.23 1.67 8.43
C LEU A 87 17.44 1.84 7.49
N HIS A 88 18.65 1.93 8.04
CA HIS A 88 19.89 1.89 7.27
C HIS A 88 20.40 0.45 7.05
N GLY A 89 20.65 0.11 5.78
CA GLY A 89 21.31 -1.15 5.39
C GLY A 89 20.36 -2.23 4.86
N HIS A 90 20.82 -3.48 4.88
CA HIS A 90 20.09 -4.60 4.29
C HIS A 90 18.82 -4.97 5.07
N LYS A 91 17.74 -5.24 4.33
CA LYS A 91 16.42 -5.65 4.85
C LYS A 91 15.85 -4.63 5.87
N PRO A 92 15.73 -3.35 5.49
CA PRO A 92 15.35 -2.28 6.41
C PRO A 92 13.95 -2.51 7.01
N TYR A 93 12.99 -3.00 6.20
CA TYR A 93 11.63 -3.29 6.64
C TYR A 93 11.57 -4.27 7.82
N ARG A 94 12.27 -5.41 7.71
CA ARG A 94 12.30 -6.43 8.77
C ARG A 94 12.94 -5.86 10.04
N ARG A 95 14.10 -5.23 9.90
CA ARG A 95 14.86 -4.67 11.03
C ARG A 95 14.10 -3.57 11.75
N PHE A 96 13.36 -2.74 11.00
CA PHE A 96 12.50 -1.72 11.56
C PHE A 96 11.38 -2.34 12.40
N LYS A 97 10.66 -3.34 11.87
CA LYS A 97 9.62 -4.07 12.61
C LYS A 97 10.18 -4.75 13.87
N ASP A 98 11.37 -5.33 13.79
CA ASP A 98 12.06 -5.90 14.96
C ASP A 98 12.36 -4.83 16.02
N GLY A 99 12.78 -3.63 15.60
CA GLY A 99 13.02 -2.49 16.48
C GLY A 99 11.75 -1.94 17.13
N VAL A 100 10.66 -1.84 16.36
CA VAL A 100 9.33 -1.45 16.85
C VAL A 100 8.82 -2.44 17.91
N LEU A 101 9.05 -3.74 17.69
CA LEU A 101 8.75 -4.81 18.65
C LEU A 101 9.64 -4.72 19.92
N GLU A 102 10.94 -4.49 19.75
CA GLU A 102 11.92 -4.31 20.84
C GLU A 102 11.55 -3.13 21.75
N LEU A 103 11.06 -2.04 21.17
CA LEU A 103 10.65 -0.84 21.88
C LEU A 103 9.23 -0.92 22.49
N GLY A 104 8.43 -1.92 22.12
CA GLY A 104 7.05 -2.06 22.61
C GLY A 104 6.08 -1.02 22.06
N ILE A 105 6.34 -0.49 20.85
CA ILE A 105 5.53 0.57 20.20
C ILE A 105 4.79 0.08 18.96
N GLN A 106 4.49 -1.22 18.88
CA GLN A 106 3.82 -1.86 17.75
C GLN A 106 2.45 -1.25 17.47
N ASP A 107 1.66 -1.01 18.52
CA ASP A 107 0.32 -0.45 18.36
C ASP A 107 0.37 0.96 17.76
N ALA A 108 1.35 1.78 18.16
CA ALA A 108 1.56 3.10 17.60
C ALA A 108 1.98 3.02 16.12
N TRP A 109 2.89 2.10 15.78
CA TRP A 109 3.30 1.86 14.40
C TRP A 109 2.12 1.42 13.53
N TYR A 110 1.35 0.41 13.95
CA TYR A 110 0.25 -0.12 13.14
C TYR A 110 -0.89 0.89 13.00
N ALA A 111 -1.18 1.68 14.03
CA ALA A 111 -2.14 2.78 13.91
C ALA A 111 -1.68 3.84 12.91
N PHE A 112 -0.40 4.22 12.94
CA PHE A 112 0.19 5.17 12.01
C PHE A 112 0.18 4.63 10.56
N GLN A 113 0.61 3.39 10.37
CA GLN A 113 0.65 2.73 9.07
C GLN A 113 -0.77 2.65 8.48
N ALA A 114 -1.74 2.13 9.24
CA ALA A 114 -3.13 2.02 8.79
C ALA A 114 -3.74 3.38 8.42
N ALA A 115 -3.48 4.43 9.22
CA ALA A 115 -3.95 5.77 8.90
C ALA A 115 -3.31 6.32 7.61
N THR A 116 -2.04 6.03 7.38
CA THR A 116 -1.30 6.47 6.19
C THR A 116 -1.80 5.76 4.93
N TYR A 117 -1.93 4.43 4.98
CA TYR A 117 -2.51 3.64 3.89
C TYR A 117 -3.92 4.09 3.54
N ARG A 118 -4.75 4.34 4.57
CA ARG A 118 -6.09 4.88 4.38
C ARG A 118 -6.05 6.23 3.66
N GLN A 119 -5.13 7.11 4.03
CA GLN A 119 -5.01 8.41 3.36
C GLN A 119 -4.57 8.29 1.90
N ILE A 120 -3.63 7.38 1.60
CA ILE A 120 -3.20 7.08 0.23
C ILE A 120 -4.36 6.54 -0.59
N ALA A 121 -5.10 5.55 -0.09
CA ALA A 121 -6.28 4.98 -0.75
C ALA A 121 -7.35 6.05 -1.06
N LEU A 122 -7.65 6.92 -0.09
CA LEU A 122 -8.61 8.03 -0.28
C LEU A 122 -8.13 9.06 -1.30
N ASN A 123 -6.82 9.34 -1.35
CA ASN A 123 -6.25 10.27 -2.33
C ASN A 123 -6.31 9.68 -3.73
N TRP A 124 -5.88 8.43 -3.89
CA TRP A 124 -5.96 7.72 -5.16
C TRP A 124 -7.40 7.65 -5.67
N ALA A 125 -8.37 7.33 -4.82
CA ALA A 125 -9.78 7.31 -5.22
C ALA A 125 -10.27 8.69 -5.67
N ARG A 126 -9.88 9.76 -4.97
CA ARG A 126 -10.23 11.14 -5.35
C ARG A 126 -9.61 11.54 -6.70
N GLU A 127 -8.34 11.19 -6.92
CA GLU A 127 -7.62 11.49 -8.18
C GLU A 127 -8.23 10.79 -9.39
N ASN A 128 -8.97 9.70 -9.15
CA ASN A 128 -9.65 8.90 -10.17
C ASN A 128 -11.18 9.08 -10.17
N ASP A 129 -11.71 10.13 -9.52
CA ASP A 129 -13.14 10.44 -9.45
C ASP A 129 -14.02 9.28 -8.92
N LEU A 130 -13.45 8.48 -8.01
CA LEU A 130 -14.11 7.35 -7.35
C LEU A 130 -14.76 7.79 -6.03
N GLN A 131 -16.05 7.47 -5.87
CA GLN A 131 -16.74 7.60 -4.60
C GLN A 131 -16.39 6.40 -3.71
N VAL A 132 -15.70 6.66 -2.61
CA VAL A 132 -15.33 5.64 -1.63
C VAL A 132 -16.55 5.28 -0.76
N ILE A 133 -16.77 3.98 -0.59
CA ILE A 133 -17.72 3.41 0.37
C ILE A 133 -16.97 2.55 1.39
N GLU A 134 -17.47 2.48 2.63
CA GLU A 134 -16.88 1.64 3.69
C GLU A 134 -17.31 0.16 3.57
#